data_AF-A0A7X1GSU5-F1
#
_entry.id   AF-A0A7X1GSU5-F1
#
_cell.length_a   1.000
_cell.length_b   1.000
_cell.length_c   1.000
_cell.angle_alpha   90.00
_cell.angle_beta   90.00
_cell.angle_gamma   90.00
#
_symmetry.space_group_name_H-M   'P 1'
#
loop_
_entity.id
_entity.type
_entity.pdbx_description
1 polymer ?
#
loop_
_entity_poly.entity_id
_entity_poly.type
_entity_poly.pdbx_seq_one_letter_code
_entity_poly.pdbx_strand_id
1 'polypeptide(L)'
;MLMNKRIFYVALFLCVFVFSGSASALQYTGKAWVAQHYSGGEATDEFYLAIENSDIGNIKKVKLKGLKLAKTSSATPDFYYLTGKIGTEGVSYFEIDSESKYFRKLNKKANKKFKKLMKKGLLDDDADQEAWVDDWVTGKLEDSLFKLVFKTEDGKKYIKKIGFATFENPVDYSELGQPLTEGGAAPVPEPTTLLLLGTGLLGIAAFRRRFK
;
A
#
# COMPACT_ATOMS: atom_id res chain seq x y z
N MET A 1 -20.74 40.06 48.21
CA MET A 1 -19.63 39.11 48.00
C MET A 1 -19.27 39.13 46.50
N LEU A 2 -18.54 40.17 46.07
CA LEU A 2 -18.14 40.37 44.67
C LEU A 2 -16.85 39.59 44.43
N MET A 3 -16.99 38.31 44.08
CA MET A 3 -15.83 37.52 43.65
C MET A 3 -15.23 38.20 42.42
N ASN A 4 -13.96 38.59 42.52
CA ASN A 4 -13.27 39.39 41.51
C ASN A 4 -13.38 38.72 40.14
N LYS A 5 -14.14 39.32 39.22
CA LYS A 5 -14.37 38.82 37.85
C LYS A 5 -13.06 38.42 37.14
N ARG A 6 -11.94 39.07 37.50
CA ARG A 6 -10.60 38.75 37.01
C ARG A 6 -10.14 37.32 37.34
N ILE A 7 -10.42 36.80 38.53
CA ILE A 7 -10.04 35.44 38.94
C ILE A 7 -10.81 34.41 38.11
N PHE A 8 -12.09 34.68 37.83
CA PHE A 8 -12.93 33.80 37.01
C PHE A 8 -12.42 33.69 35.56
N TYR A 9 -12.03 34.80 34.92
CA TYR A 9 -11.50 34.76 33.56
C TYR A 9 -10.14 34.05 33.46
N VAL A 10 -9.27 34.21 34.46
CA VAL A 10 -7.97 33.52 34.50
C VAL A 10 -8.18 32.01 34.68
N ALA A 11 -9.08 31.59 35.57
CA ALA A 11 -9.42 30.18 35.74
C ALA A 11 -10.04 29.57 34.47
N LEU A 12 -10.92 30.31 33.79
CA LEU A 12 -11.52 29.87 32.53
C LEU A 12 -10.46 29.71 31.42
N PHE A 13 -9.51 30.65 31.33
CA PHE A 13 -8.44 30.59 30.35
C PHE A 13 -7.47 29.43 30.63
N LEU A 14 -7.13 29.18 31.89
CA LEU A 14 -6.32 28.03 32.31
C LEU A 14 -7.02 26.70 32.01
N CYS A 15 -8.33 26.59 32.24
CA CYS A 15 -9.10 25.40 31.87
C CYS A 15 -9.08 25.17 30.35
N VAL A 16 -9.29 26.21 29.54
CA VAL A 16 -9.21 26.08 28.06
C VAL A 16 -7.81 25.68 27.60
N PHE A 17 -6.76 26.13 28.29
CA PHE A 17 -5.37 25.77 27.96
C PHE A 17 -5.04 24.32 28.35
N VAL A 18 -5.50 23.86 29.51
CA VAL A 18 -5.31 22.46 29.96
C VAL A 18 -6.11 21.48 29.10
N PHE A 19 -7.31 21.84 28.66
CA PHE A 19 -8.10 21.01 27.73
C PHE A 19 -7.61 21.07 26.27
N SER A 20 -6.83 22.09 25.87
CA SER A 20 -6.27 22.17 24.52
C SER A 20 -4.89 21.52 24.37
N GLY A 21 -4.23 21.16 25.48
CA GLY A 21 -2.83 20.72 25.52
C GLY A 21 -2.51 19.28 25.07
N SER A 22 -3.49 18.42 24.81
CA SER A 22 -3.21 16.98 24.60
C SER A 22 -3.95 16.34 23.42
N ALA A 23 -4.31 17.13 22.40
CA ALA A 23 -4.66 16.57 21.09
C ALA A 23 -3.39 16.28 20.26
N SER A 24 -2.42 15.56 20.84
CA SER A 24 -1.30 15.02 20.08
C SER A 24 -1.87 14.04 19.06
N ALA A 25 -1.84 14.41 17.78
CA ALA A 25 -2.17 13.48 16.72
C ALA A 25 -1.21 12.29 16.82
N LEU A 26 -1.76 11.10 17.02
CA LEU A 26 -0.97 9.89 17.11
C LEU A 26 -0.22 9.70 15.77
N GLN A 27 1.08 9.41 15.87
CA GLN A 27 1.87 9.07 14.70
C GLN A 27 1.52 7.63 14.29
N TYR A 28 1.16 7.47 13.02
CA TYR A 28 0.87 6.17 12.45
C TYR A 28 2.16 5.42 12.11
N THR A 29 2.39 4.28 12.75
CA THR A 29 3.59 3.43 12.56
C THR A 29 3.50 2.50 11.35
N GLY A 30 2.30 2.00 11.02
CA GLY A 30 2.09 1.08 9.87
C GLY A 30 2.34 1.72 8.50
N LYS A 31 2.33 0.91 7.44
CA LYS A 31 2.67 1.38 6.09
C LYS A 31 1.44 1.83 5.31
N ALA A 32 1.60 2.87 4.50
CA ALA A 32 0.55 3.34 3.60
C ALA A 32 1.14 3.99 2.37
N TRP A 33 0.42 3.88 1.26
CA TRP A 33 0.89 4.27 -0.07
C TRP A 33 -0.25 4.80 -0.93
N VAL A 34 0.08 5.70 -1.85
CA VAL A 34 -0.72 5.91 -3.05
C VAL A 34 -0.17 4.94 -4.10
N ALA A 35 -0.96 3.96 -4.50
CA ALA A 35 -0.55 2.87 -5.36
C ALA A 35 -1.22 3.01 -6.74
N GLN A 36 -0.45 2.93 -7.83
CA GLN A 36 -1.00 2.79 -9.19
C GLN A 36 -1.01 1.33 -9.61
N HIS A 37 -2.12 0.90 -10.21
CA HIS A 37 -2.28 -0.46 -10.71
C HIS A 37 -1.62 -0.60 -12.09
N TYR A 38 -0.86 -1.68 -12.26
CA TYR A 38 -0.26 -2.10 -13.52
C TYR A 38 -0.91 -3.42 -13.95
N SER A 39 -1.12 -3.58 -15.26
CA SER A 39 -1.67 -4.77 -15.86
C SER A 39 -0.85 -5.16 -17.09
N GLY A 40 -0.15 -6.29 -17.03
CA GLY A 40 0.67 -6.76 -18.15
C GLY A 40 1.89 -5.88 -18.38
N GLY A 41 2.43 -5.27 -17.32
CA GLY A 41 3.54 -4.32 -17.40
C GLY A 41 3.17 -2.91 -17.88
N GLU A 42 1.91 -2.65 -18.22
CA GLU A 42 1.42 -1.32 -18.58
C GLU A 42 0.71 -0.64 -17.41
N ALA A 43 0.93 0.66 -17.26
CA ALA A 43 0.28 1.45 -16.22
C ALA A 43 -1.21 1.64 -16.56
N THR A 44 -2.08 1.44 -15.58
CA THR A 44 -3.51 1.71 -15.73
C THR A 44 -3.88 3.05 -15.12
N ASP A 45 -5.08 3.55 -15.45
CA ASP A 45 -5.67 4.77 -14.88
C ASP A 45 -6.22 4.56 -13.45
N GLU A 46 -6.04 3.37 -12.88
CA GLU A 46 -6.55 3.03 -11.55
C GLU A 46 -5.52 3.34 -10.46
N PHE A 47 -5.93 4.21 -9.53
CA PHE A 47 -5.11 4.61 -8.40
C PHE A 47 -5.82 4.24 -7.10
N TYR A 48 -5.07 3.73 -6.14
CA TYR A 48 -5.59 3.27 -4.85
C TYR A 48 -4.80 3.89 -3.70
N LEU A 49 -5.48 4.19 -2.60
CA LEU A 49 -4.85 4.48 -1.32
C LEU A 49 -4.87 3.19 -0.51
N ALA A 50 -3.71 2.56 -0.32
CA ALA A 50 -3.57 1.36 0.49
C ALA A 50 -3.03 1.73 1.89
N ILE A 51 -3.65 1.20 2.95
CA ILE A 51 -3.29 1.44 4.35
C ILE A 51 -3.23 0.09 5.07
N GLU A 52 -2.05 -0.29 5.54
CA GLU A 52 -1.84 -1.49 6.35
C GLU A 52 -2.41 -1.27 7.76
N ASN A 53 -3.58 -1.84 8.04
CA ASN A 53 -4.34 -1.56 9.26
C ASN A 53 -4.24 -2.66 10.33
N SER A 54 -3.23 -3.55 10.22
CA SER A 54 -3.00 -4.63 11.19
C SER A 54 -3.00 -4.17 12.65
N ASP A 55 -2.47 -2.98 12.92
CA ASP A 55 -2.24 -2.49 14.29
C ASP A 55 -3.29 -1.50 14.78
N ILE A 56 -4.22 -1.06 13.91
CA ILE A 56 -5.02 0.16 14.14
C ILE A 56 -6.53 -0.10 14.04
N GLY A 57 -6.91 -1.31 13.62
CA GLY A 57 -8.30 -1.73 13.49
C GLY A 57 -9.00 -1.05 12.33
N ASN A 58 -10.33 -0.91 12.46
CA ASN A 58 -11.18 -0.41 11.38
C ASN A 58 -11.05 1.11 11.19
N ILE A 59 -10.91 1.51 9.93
CA ILE A 59 -10.78 2.90 9.54
C ILE A 59 -12.16 3.47 9.19
N LYS A 60 -12.61 4.46 9.95
CA LYS A 60 -13.96 5.05 9.80
C LYS A 60 -14.01 6.20 8.78
N LYS A 61 -12.96 7.02 8.73
CA LYS A 61 -12.88 8.18 7.81
C LYS A 61 -11.47 8.33 7.29
N VAL A 62 -11.34 8.50 5.98
CA VAL A 62 -10.05 8.72 5.31
C VAL A 62 -10.12 9.98 4.47
N LYS A 63 -9.02 10.74 4.47
CA LYS A 63 -8.84 11.92 3.65
C LYS A 63 -7.40 12.01 3.18
N LEU A 64 -7.23 12.02 1.87
CA LEU A 64 -5.96 12.28 1.20
C LEU A 64 -5.94 13.74 0.72
N LYS A 65 -4.96 14.54 1.16
CA LYS A 65 -4.98 15.98 0.85
C LYS A 65 -4.71 16.22 -0.63
N GLY A 66 -5.69 16.77 -1.34
CA GLY A 66 -5.57 17.18 -2.75
C GLY A 66 -6.14 16.16 -3.73
N LEU A 67 -6.30 14.91 -3.29
CA LEU A 67 -6.89 13.82 -4.04
C LEU A 67 -8.32 13.56 -3.53
N LYS A 68 -9.20 13.14 -4.44
CA LYS A 68 -10.58 12.78 -4.14
C LYS A 68 -10.67 11.27 -4.16
N LEU A 69 -11.24 10.67 -3.11
CA LEU A 69 -11.50 9.24 -3.07
C LEU A 69 -12.80 8.94 -3.83
N ALA A 70 -12.81 7.89 -4.64
CA ALA A 70 -13.99 7.37 -5.29
C ALA A 70 -14.93 6.73 -4.26
N LYS A 71 -16.22 6.61 -4.62
CA LYS A 71 -17.25 6.05 -3.72
C LYS A 71 -17.32 4.53 -3.79
N THR A 72 -16.95 3.96 -4.92
CA THR A 72 -17.08 2.54 -5.24
C THR A 72 -15.79 2.11 -5.90
N SER A 73 -15.28 0.93 -5.53
CA SER A 73 -14.14 0.28 -6.18
C SER A 73 -14.64 -0.47 -7.42
N SER A 74 -14.01 -0.28 -8.59
CA SER A 74 -14.32 -1.06 -9.81
C SER A 74 -13.95 -2.54 -9.66
N ALA A 75 -12.79 -2.80 -9.05
CA ALA A 75 -12.20 -4.12 -8.87
C ALA A 75 -11.69 -4.33 -7.42
N THR A 76 -11.37 -5.58 -7.08
CA THR A 76 -10.68 -5.91 -5.82
C THR A 76 -9.18 -5.96 -6.10
N PRO A 77 -8.40 -4.93 -5.70
CA PRO A 77 -6.96 -4.94 -5.90
C PRO A 77 -6.28 -5.94 -4.96
N ASP A 78 -5.18 -6.55 -5.42
CA ASP A 78 -4.28 -7.33 -4.60
C ASP A 78 -2.96 -6.57 -4.40
N PHE A 79 -2.62 -6.31 -3.13
CA PHE A 79 -1.41 -5.57 -2.77
C PHE A 79 -0.25 -6.48 -2.36
N TYR A 80 -0.23 -7.73 -2.80
CA TYR A 80 0.80 -8.72 -2.46
C TYR A 80 2.23 -8.17 -2.58
N TYR A 81 2.56 -7.46 -3.67
CA TYR A 81 3.90 -6.89 -3.85
C TYR A 81 4.26 -5.78 -2.86
N LEU A 82 3.26 -5.12 -2.26
CA LEU A 82 3.48 -4.05 -1.28
C LEU A 82 3.46 -4.59 0.16
N THR A 83 2.64 -5.60 0.44
CA THR A 83 2.37 -6.06 1.81
C THR A 83 2.97 -7.43 2.13
N GLY A 84 3.28 -8.23 1.10
CA GLY A 84 3.68 -9.64 1.24
C GLY A 84 2.53 -10.56 1.66
N LYS A 85 1.27 -10.10 1.60
CA LYS A 85 0.08 -10.87 1.99
C LYS A 85 -0.84 -11.01 0.78
N ILE A 86 -1.37 -12.21 0.57
CA ILE A 86 -2.29 -12.50 -0.54
C ILE A 86 -3.64 -11.83 -0.24
N GLY A 87 -4.21 -11.15 -1.24
CA GLY A 87 -5.48 -10.46 -1.12
C GLY A 87 -5.43 -9.20 -0.26
N THR A 88 -6.49 -8.95 0.51
CA THR A 88 -6.72 -7.68 1.21
C THR A 88 -6.64 -7.81 2.74
N GLU A 89 -6.12 -8.94 3.25
CA GLU A 89 -6.08 -9.19 4.68
C GLU A 89 -5.16 -8.20 5.41
N GLY A 90 -5.76 -7.41 6.31
CA GLY A 90 -5.04 -6.37 7.06
C GLY A 90 -4.65 -5.14 6.22
N VAL A 91 -5.28 -4.94 5.06
CA VAL A 91 -5.11 -3.76 4.22
C VAL A 91 -6.47 -3.12 3.94
N SER A 92 -6.66 -1.90 4.41
CA SER A 92 -7.78 -1.06 3.98
C SER A 92 -7.38 -0.29 2.72
N TYR A 93 -8.21 -0.36 1.68
CA TYR A 93 -7.96 0.34 0.42
C TYR A 93 -9.11 1.25 0.01
N PHE A 94 -8.78 2.31 -0.72
CA PHE A 94 -9.74 3.29 -1.24
C PHE A 94 -9.32 3.71 -2.66
N GLU A 95 -10.16 3.49 -3.66
CA GLU A 95 -9.91 3.97 -5.01
C GLU A 95 -9.86 5.52 -5.03
N ILE A 96 -8.95 6.07 -5.83
CA ILE A 96 -8.70 7.48 -6.00
C ILE A 96 -9.22 7.89 -7.37
N ASP A 97 -10.05 8.92 -7.39
CA ASP A 97 -10.62 9.50 -8.59
C ASP A 97 -9.51 10.11 -9.47
N SER A 98 -9.21 9.47 -10.61
CA SER A 98 -8.24 9.92 -11.61
C SER A 98 -8.64 11.29 -12.21
N GLU A 99 -9.93 11.65 -12.18
CA GLU A 99 -10.41 12.98 -12.55
C GLU A 99 -10.26 14.02 -11.43
N SER A 100 -9.59 13.71 -10.33
CA SER A 100 -9.38 14.69 -9.27
C SER A 100 -8.66 15.94 -9.79
N LYS A 101 -8.89 17.06 -9.10
CA LYS A 101 -8.27 18.37 -9.46
C LYS A 101 -6.72 18.29 -9.47
N TYR A 102 -6.14 17.35 -8.73
CA TYR A 102 -4.70 17.15 -8.68
C TYR A 102 -4.16 16.56 -9.98
N PHE A 103 -4.70 15.41 -10.42
CA PHE A 103 -4.30 14.77 -11.68
C PHE A 103 -4.56 15.68 -12.88
N ARG A 104 -5.73 16.33 -12.97
CA ARG A 104 -6.01 17.32 -14.01
C ARG A 104 -4.97 18.44 -14.09
N LYS A 105 -4.41 18.87 -12.95
CA LYS A 105 -3.33 19.87 -12.93
C LYS A 105 -1.99 19.29 -13.38
N LEU A 106 -1.68 18.05 -13.01
CA LEU A 106 -0.47 17.37 -13.47
C LEU A 106 -0.54 17.14 -14.98
N ASN A 107 -1.63 16.56 -15.50
CA ASN A 107 -1.81 16.30 -16.94
C ASN A 107 -1.74 17.60 -17.74
N LYS A 108 -2.35 18.70 -17.25
CA LYS A 108 -2.23 20.01 -17.90
C LYS A 108 -0.78 20.54 -17.94
N LYS A 109 0.00 20.31 -16.88
CA LYS A 109 1.43 20.68 -16.84
C LYS A 109 2.26 19.81 -17.76
N ALA A 110 2.01 18.50 -17.77
CA ALA A 110 2.64 17.52 -18.65
C ALA A 110 2.44 17.92 -20.11
N ASN A 111 1.18 18.09 -20.55
CA ASN A 111 0.82 18.52 -21.89
C ASN A 111 1.46 19.86 -22.30
N LYS A 112 1.51 20.84 -21.39
CA LYS A 112 2.18 22.13 -21.67
C LYS A 112 3.70 21.93 -21.85
N LYS A 113 4.31 21.03 -21.08
CA LYS A 113 5.73 20.72 -21.17
C LYS A 113 6.03 19.94 -22.45
N PHE A 114 5.25 18.93 -22.79
CA PHE A 114 5.34 18.17 -24.05
C PHE A 114 5.35 19.12 -25.27
N LYS A 115 4.32 19.97 -25.40
CA LYS A 115 4.23 20.96 -26.51
C LYS A 115 5.43 21.91 -26.56
N LYS A 116 6.00 22.27 -25.41
CA LYS A 116 7.19 23.13 -25.34
C LYS A 116 8.45 22.39 -25.80
N LEU A 117 8.56 21.09 -25.53
CA LEU A 117 9.68 20.26 -25.96
C LEU A 117 9.60 19.95 -27.46
N MET A 118 8.41 19.62 -27.98
CA MET A 118 8.14 19.48 -29.41
C MET A 118 8.52 20.74 -30.18
N LYS A 119 8.06 21.93 -29.73
CA LYS A 119 8.41 23.21 -30.36
C LYS A 119 9.93 23.50 -30.37
N LYS A 120 10.69 22.86 -29.48
CA LYS A 120 12.14 23.00 -29.40
C LYS A 120 12.91 21.93 -30.19
N GLY A 121 12.22 20.97 -30.81
CA GLY A 121 12.86 19.82 -31.45
C GLY A 121 13.59 18.91 -30.47
N LEU A 122 13.13 18.86 -29.20
CA LEU A 122 13.70 17.97 -28.17
C LEU A 122 12.92 16.66 -28.03
N LEU A 123 11.83 16.53 -28.77
CA LEU A 123 11.03 15.32 -28.91
C LEU A 123 10.77 15.14 -30.40
N ASP A 124 10.77 13.89 -30.83
CA ASP A 124 10.52 13.53 -32.22
C ASP A 124 9.05 13.79 -32.58
N ASP A 125 8.77 14.08 -33.86
CA ASP A 125 7.41 14.31 -34.34
C ASP A 125 6.52 13.05 -34.20
N ASP A 126 7.14 11.87 -34.13
CA ASP A 126 6.49 10.57 -33.93
C ASP A 126 6.37 10.17 -32.45
N ALA A 127 6.79 11.04 -31.51
CA ALA A 127 6.69 10.74 -30.09
C ALA A 127 5.23 10.58 -29.66
N ASP A 128 4.90 9.44 -29.07
CA ASP A 128 3.60 9.19 -28.49
C ASP A 128 3.35 10.17 -27.32
N GLN A 129 2.44 11.11 -27.55
CA GLN A 129 2.10 12.15 -26.58
C GLN A 129 1.49 11.56 -25.31
N GLU A 130 0.68 10.52 -25.42
CA GLU A 130 -0.04 9.92 -24.30
C GLU A 130 0.96 9.19 -23.40
N ALA A 131 1.75 8.28 -23.98
CA ALA A 131 2.79 7.56 -23.26
C ALA A 131 3.80 8.50 -22.57
N TRP A 132 4.22 9.57 -23.24
CA TRP A 132 5.12 10.57 -22.64
C TRP A 132 4.47 11.33 -21.48
N VAL A 133 3.20 11.71 -21.63
CA VAL A 133 2.46 12.44 -20.58
C VAL A 133 2.29 11.55 -19.36
N ASP A 134 1.97 10.29 -19.55
CA ASP A 134 1.76 9.32 -18.46
C ASP A 134 3.06 9.05 -17.71
N ASP A 135 4.15 8.75 -18.42
CA ASP A 135 5.49 8.59 -17.80
C ASP A 135 5.88 9.84 -16.99
N TRP A 136 5.66 11.03 -17.56
CA TRP A 136 5.95 12.28 -16.85
C TRP A 136 5.10 12.48 -15.60
N VAL A 137 3.81 12.11 -15.65
CA VAL A 137 2.90 12.20 -14.52
C VAL A 137 3.29 11.20 -13.45
N THR A 138 3.57 9.95 -13.80
CA THR A 138 4.03 8.89 -12.89
C THR A 138 5.31 9.29 -12.17
N GLY A 139 6.34 9.76 -12.89
CA GLY A 139 7.56 10.26 -12.26
C GLY A 139 7.32 11.44 -11.31
N LYS A 140 6.29 12.28 -11.57
CA LYS A 140 5.90 13.35 -10.63
C LYS A 140 5.17 12.82 -9.40
N LEU A 141 4.45 11.71 -9.51
CA LEU A 141 3.80 11.05 -8.38
C LEU A 141 4.84 10.37 -7.49
N GLU A 142 5.82 9.69 -8.08
CA GLU A 142 6.97 9.09 -7.39
C GLU A 142 7.76 10.11 -6.55
N ASP A 143 8.00 11.29 -7.10
CA ASP A 143 8.67 12.40 -6.41
C ASP A 143 7.81 13.05 -5.29
N SER A 144 6.51 12.72 -5.21
CA SER A 144 5.54 13.42 -4.36
C SER A 144 5.28 12.70 -3.04
N LEU A 145 5.18 13.48 -1.96
CA LEU A 145 4.67 13.01 -0.68
C LEU A 145 3.24 13.51 -0.46
N PHE A 146 2.33 12.59 -0.16
CA PHE A 146 0.92 12.89 0.06
C PHE A 146 0.61 12.95 1.56
N LYS A 147 -0.16 13.96 1.97
CA LYS A 147 -0.62 14.07 3.37
C LYS A 147 -1.88 13.24 3.55
N LEU A 148 -1.74 12.11 4.22
CA LEU A 148 -2.81 11.24 4.66
C LEU A 148 -3.34 11.67 6.03
N VAL A 149 -4.66 11.75 6.17
CA VAL A 149 -5.35 11.98 7.45
C VAL A 149 -6.49 10.98 7.55
N PHE A 150 -6.50 10.18 8.61
CA PHE A 150 -7.61 9.24 8.85
C PHE A 150 -8.03 9.20 10.32
N LYS A 151 -9.21 8.64 10.55
CA LYS A 151 -9.78 8.41 11.88
C LYS A 151 -10.22 6.95 12.02
N THR A 152 -9.91 6.35 13.15
CA THR A 152 -10.39 5.02 13.52
C THR A 152 -11.81 5.07 14.08
N GLU A 153 -12.41 3.90 14.31
CA GLU A 153 -13.68 3.78 15.02
C GLU A 153 -13.65 4.42 16.41
N ASP A 154 -12.56 4.25 17.16
CA ASP A 154 -12.30 4.91 18.45
C ASP A 154 -12.23 6.44 18.39
N GLY A 155 -12.30 7.03 17.18
CA GLY A 155 -12.21 8.47 16.97
C GLY A 155 -10.79 9.04 17.02
N LYS A 156 -9.76 8.20 17.26
CA LYS A 156 -8.35 8.59 17.21
C LYS A 156 -7.99 9.07 15.81
N LYS A 157 -7.30 10.21 15.73
CA LYS A 157 -6.90 10.85 14.48
C LYS A 157 -5.41 10.64 14.22
N TYR A 158 -5.11 10.14 13.03
CA TYR A 158 -3.75 9.90 12.56
C TYR A 158 -3.42 10.81 11.38
N ILE A 159 -2.16 11.24 11.30
CA ILE A 159 -1.64 12.06 10.21
C ILE A 159 -0.29 11.48 9.80
N LYS A 160 -0.13 11.16 8.51
CA LYS A 160 1.12 10.64 7.95
C LYS A 160 1.41 11.25 6.58
N LYS A 161 2.69 11.37 6.24
CA LYS A 161 3.12 11.60 4.85
C LYS A 161 3.42 10.25 4.23
N ILE A 162 2.80 9.96 3.09
CA ILE A 162 2.93 8.68 2.39
C ILE A 162 3.52 8.93 1.00
N GLY A 163 4.27 7.94 0.50
CA GLY A 163 4.85 7.96 -0.83
C GLY A 163 3.90 7.37 -1.88
N PHE A 164 4.39 7.35 -3.11
CA PHE A 164 3.79 6.64 -4.22
C PHE A 164 4.43 5.26 -4.39
N ALA A 165 3.67 4.30 -4.88
CA ALA A 165 4.13 2.97 -5.24
C ALA A 165 3.35 2.46 -6.46
N THR A 166 3.84 1.41 -7.08
CA THR A 166 3.15 0.68 -8.14
C THR A 166 2.85 -0.74 -7.66
N PHE A 167 1.79 -1.35 -8.18
CA PHE A 167 1.46 -2.74 -7.92
C PHE A 167 0.83 -3.38 -9.16
N GLU A 168 0.99 -4.68 -9.29
CA GLU A 168 0.35 -5.48 -10.31
C GLU A 168 -0.44 -6.60 -9.61
N ASN A 169 -1.67 -6.86 -10.03
CA ASN A 169 -2.42 -7.98 -9.49
C ASN A 169 -1.71 -9.28 -9.90
N PRO A 170 -1.57 -10.26 -9.00
CA PRO A 170 -1.04 -11.56 -9.38
C PRO A 170 -1.93 -12.13 -10.48
N VAL A 171 -1.31 -12.70 -11.50
CA VAL A 171 -2.04 -13.44 -12.54
C VAL A 171 -2.86 -14.50 -11.82
N ASP A 172 -4.18 -14.49 -12.03
CA ASP A 172 -5.05 -15.48 -11.42
C ASP A 172 -4.83 -16.83 -12.11
N TYR A 173 -3.86 -17.59 -11.60
CA TYR A 173 -3.56 -18.93 -12.09
C TYR A 173 -4.71 -19.91 -11.86
N SER A 174 -5.73 -19.56 -11.06
CA SER A 174 -6.90 -20.41 -10.86
C SER A 174 -7.80 -20.45 -12.11
N GLU A 175 -7.79 -19.41 -12.96
CA GLU A 175 -8.44 -19.45 -14.28
C GLU A 175 -7.68 -20.31 -15.30
N LEU A 176 -6.36 -20.48 -15.13
CA LEU A 176 -5.55 -21.32 -16.00
C LEU A 176 -5.74 -22.83 -15.76
N GLY A 177 -6.68 -23.21 -14.87
CA GLY A 177 -7.03 -24.61 -14.60
C GLY A 177 -5.88 -25.45 -14.06
N GLN A 178 -4.79 -24.81 -13.62
CA GLN A 178 -3.71 -25.52 -12.96
C GLN A 178 -4.12 -25.77 -11.52
N PRO A 179 -4.14 -27.04 -11.06
CA PRO A 179 -4.43 -27.32 -9.68
C PRO A 179 -3.41 -26.58 -8.82
N LEU A 180 -3.90 -25.68 -7.96
CA LEU A 180 -3.14 -25.11 -6.86
C LEU A 180 -2.51 -26.29 -6.12
N THR A 181 -1.24 -26.58 -6.38
CA THR A 181 -0.45 -27.49 -5.55
C THR A 181 -0.26 -26.78 -4.22
N GLU A 182 -1.27 -26.91 -3.37
CA GLU A 182 -1.24 -26.58 -1.95
C GLU A 182 -0.03 -27.25 -1.33
N GLY A 183 0.95 -26.44 -0.93
CA GLY A 183 1.99 -26.83 -0.01
C GLY A 183 3.03 -27.79 -0.60
N GLY A 184 4.30 -27.45 -0.41
CA GLY A 184 5.34 -28.45 -0.41
C GLY A 184 5.06 -29.48 0.69
N ALA A 185 4.23 -30.48 0.40
CA ALA A 185 4.35 -31.77 1.04
C ALA A 185 5.78 -32.21 0.73
N ALA A 186 6.67 -32.12 1.73
CA ALA A 186 7.99 -32.71 1.64
C ALA A 186 7.80 -34.12 1.05
N PRO A 187 8.49 -34.46 -0.06
CA PRO A 187 8.23 -35.68 -0.79
C PRO A 187 8.23 -36.83 0.22
N VAL A 188 7.06 -37.45 0.41
CA VAL A 188 6.93 -38.59 1.32
C VAL A 188 7.90 -39.63 0.79
N PRO A 189 8.90 -40.07 1.59
CA PRO A 189 9.91 -40.98 1.09
C PRO A 189 9.22 -42.23 0.58
N GLU A 190 9.51 -42.58 -0.67
CA GLU A 190 9.02 -43.83 -1.26
C GLU A 190 9.37 -45.01 -0.33
N PRO A 191 8.54 -46.07 -0.28
CA PRO A 191 8.75 -47.19 0.63
C PRO A 191 10.13 -47.85 0.48
N THR A 192 10.73 -47.75 -0.71
CA THR A 192 12.11 -48.13 -1.04
C THR A 192 13.15 -47.32 -0.26
N THR A 193 12.93 -46.02 -0.07
CA THR A 193 13.83 -45.13 0.67
C THR A 193 13.83 -45.44 2.16
N LEU A 194 12.67 -45.79 2.73
CA LEU A 194 12.56 -46.25 4.12
C LEU A 194 13.25 -47.60 4.33
N LEU A 195 13.10 -48.53 3.38
CA LEU A 195 13.80 -49.81 3.40
C LEU A 195 15.31 -49.64 3.29
N LEU A 196 15.78 -48.74 2.43
CA LEU A 196 17.21 -48.47 2.27
C LEU A 196 17.81 -47.84 3.53
N LEU A 197 17.12 -46.89 4.15
CA LEU A 197 17.54 -46.29 5.43
C LEU A 197 17.54 -47.33 6.56
N GLY A 198 16.49 -48.16 6.64
CA GLY A 198 16.39 -49.22 7.65
C GLY A 198 17.49 -50.29 7.49
N THR A 199 17.75 -50.75 6.27
CA THR A 199 18.78 -51.76 6.00
C THR A 199 20.20 -51.21 6.16
N GLY A 200 20.44 -49.94 5.80
CA GLY A 200 21.71 -49.26 6.02
C GLY A 200 22.08 -49.17 7.50
N LEU A 201 21.13 -48.80 8.36
CA LEU A 201 21.36 -48.72 9.81
C LEU A 201 21.60 -50.10 10.45
N LEU A 202 20.87 -51.12 10.02
CA LEU A 202 21.09 -52.51 10.46
C LEU A 202 22.47 -53.02 10.05
N GLY A 203 22.92 -52.70 8.83
CA GLY A 203 24.26 -53.05 8.35
C GLY A 203 25.38 -52.45 9.20
N ILE A 204 25.27 -51.16 9.53
CA ILE A 204 26.26 -50.48 10.39
C ILE A 204 26.28 -51.08 11.80
N ALA A 205 25.11 -51.38 12.38
CA ALA A 205 25.01 -51.97 13.70
C ALA A 205 25.63 -53.38 13.76
N ALA A 206 25.43 -54.20 12.72
CA ALA A 206 26.03 -55.52 12.61
C ALA A 206 27.56 -55.45 12.42
N PHE A 207 28.04 -54.51 11.60
CA PHE A 207 29.48 -54.32 11.35
C PHE A 207 30.25 -53.97 12.64
N ARG A 208 29.66 -53.13 13.51
CA ARG A 208 30.28 -52.74 14.80
C ARG A 208 30.53 -53.91 15.76
N ARG A 209 29.78 -55.01 15.66
CA ARG A 209 29.98 -56.20 16.51
C ARG A 209 31.21 -57.04 16.12
N ARG A 210 31.75 -56.88 14.92
CA ARG A 210 32.87 -57.68 14.41
C ARG A 210 34.25 -57.10 14.74
N PHE A 211 34.31 -55.85 15.21
CA PHE A 211 35.54 -55.13 15.58
C PHE A 211 35.69 -54.96 17.11
N LYS A 212 35.04 -55.81 17.88
CA LYS A 212 35.19 -55.90 19.33
C LYS A 212 35.70 -57.29 19.67
#